data_AF-A0A1M2W658-F1
#
_entry.id   AF-A0A1M2W658-F1
#
_cell.length_a   1.000
_cell.length_b   1.000
_cell.length_c   1.000
_cell.angle_alpha   90.00
_cell.angle_beta   90.00
_cell.angle_gamma   90.00
#
_symmetry.space_group_name_H-M   'P 1'
#
loop_
_entity.id
_entity.type
_entity.pdbx_description
1 polymer ?
#
loop_
_entity_poly.entity_id
_entity_poly.type
_entity_poly.pdbx_seq_one_letter_code
_entity_poly.pdbx_strand_id
1 'polypeptide(L)'
;MSVAASSNRWLSDCLCDLMASPHVAMPPHGGMHLGPGPVDVFTTRFNEYFGHEACGTLCGRPVDREGLKTGLLALQKRWNPEAVRVGNDPQLNGIPLGHNILATEVEWTPEGSTVPEVVLAEASVGEERGHEQIRFLKMEGNSALFRA
;
A
#
# COMPACT_ATOMS: atom_id res chain seq x y z
N MET A 1 5.77 4.23 -28.39
CA MET A 1 4.66 4.69 -27.53
C MET A 1 4.86 4.04 -26.18
N SER A 2 5.30 4.81 -25.18
CA SER A 2 5.78 4.33 -23.88
C SER A 2 4.61 4.02 -22.94
N VAL A 3 4.06 2.81 -23.02
CA VAL A 3 3.03 2.30 -22.11
C VAL A 3 3.59 1.82 -20.76
N ALA A 4 4.89 1.52 -20.67
CA ALA A 4 5.53 1.03 -19.44
C ALA A 4 5.67 2.10 -18.33
N ALA A 5 5.77 3.38 -18.71
CA ALA A 5 5.93 4.47 -17.74
C ALA A 5 4.64 4.80 -16.96
N SER A 6 3.48 4.44 -17.51
CA SER A 6 2.17 4.67 -16.88
C SER A 6 1.90 3.67 -15.77
N SER A 7 2.25 2.40 -15.96
CA SER A 7 1.98 1.34 -14.98
C SER A 7 2.87 1.45 -13.73
N ASN A 8 4.14 1.87 -13.86
CA ASN A 8 5.01 2.01 -12.67
C ASN A 8 4.56 3.10 -11.70
N ARG A 9 3.88 4.16 -12.18
CA ARG A 9 3.29 5.18 -11.30
C ARG A 9 2.00 4.74 -10.63
N TRP A 10 1.26 3.81 -11.24
CA TRP A 10 0.01 3.33 -10.66
C TRP A 10 0.21 2.75 -9.26
N LEU A 11 1.25 1.94 -9.03
CA LEU A 11 1.50 1.35 -7.71
C LEU A 11 1.82 2.42 -6.66
N SER A 12 2.63 3.42 -6.99
CA SER A 12 2.98 4.48 -6.04
C SER A 12 1.81 5.42 -5.76
N ASP A 13 1.04 5.79 -6.78
CA ASP A 13 -0.21 6.55 -6.62
C ASP A 13 -1.20 5.76 -5.76
N CYS A 14 -1.39 4.46 -6.01
CA CYS A 14 -2.22 3.57 -5.22
C CYS A 14 -1.79 3.53 -3.74
N LEU A 15 -0.49 3.34 -3.46
CA LEU A 15 0.02 3.30 -2.09
C LEU A 15 -0.11 4.66 -1.40
N CYS A 16 0.25 5.77 -2.08
CA CYS A 16 0.11 7.11 -1.50
C CYS A 16 -1.36 7.44 -1.21
N ASP A 17 -2.26 7.14 -2.14
CA ASP A 17 -3.70 7.36 -1.99
C ASP A 17 -4.29 6.51 -0.84
N LEU A 18 -3.90 5.24 -0.75
CA LEU A 18 -4.32 4.35 0.34
C LEU A 18 -3.83 4.89 1.70
N MET A 19 -2.57 5.30 1.79
CA MET A 19 -1.97 5.79 3.03
C MET A 19 -2.52 7.17 3.46
N ALA A 20 -2.93 8.00 2.51
CA ALA A 20 -3.62 9.26 2.77
C ALA A 20 -5.12 9.06 3.16
N SER A 21 -5.66 7.85 3.03
CA SER A 21 -7.09 7.58 3.24
C SER A 21 -7.45 7.50 4.72
N PRO A 22 -8.45 8.23 5.23
CA PRO A 22 -8.81 8.13 6.64
C PRO A 22 -9.23 6.69 7.00
N HIS A 23 -8.69 6.19 8.11
CA HIS A 23 -9.12 4.95 8.74
C HIS A 23 -9.99 5.26 9.96
N VAL A 24 -11.26 4.84 9.93
CA VAL A 24 -12.21 4.94 11.02
C VAL A 24 -12.44 3.54 11.57
N ALA A 25 -11.85 3.26 12.74
CA ALA A 25 -12.19 2.06 13.50
C ALA A 25 -13.65 2.18 13.95
N MET A 26 -14.55 1.46 13.28
CA MET A 26 -15.94 1.40 13.72
C MET A 26 -15.98 0.74 15.09
N PRO A 27 -16.52 1.41 16.14
CA PRO A 27 -16.68 0.78 17.43
C PRO A 27 -17.66 -0.41 17.31
N PRO A 28 -17.43 -1.51 18.04
CA PRO A 28 -18.36 -2.63 18.07
C PRO A 28 -19.72 -2.13 18.57
N HIS A 29 -20.70 -2.22 17.67
CA HIS A 29 -22.08 -1.77 17.79
C HIS A 29 -22.59 -1.55 19.23
N GLY A 30 -22.77 -0.27 19.58
CA GLY A 30 -23.35 0.17 20.84
C GLY A 30 -24.11 1.47 20.68
N GLY A 31 -25.07 1.54 19.75
CA GLY A 31 -25.98 2.67 19.66
C GLY A 31 -26.52 2.90 18.25
N MET A 32 -27.84 2.91 18.13
CA MET A 32 -28.58 3.26 16.91
C MET A 32 -28.11 4.60 16.33
N HIS A 33 -27.40 4.59 15.20
CA HIS A 33 -27.17 5.78 14.38
C HIS A 33 -27.88 5.59 13.04
N LEU A 34 -29.02 6.28 12.87
CA LEU A 34 -29.88 6.28 11.69
C LEU A 34 -29.32 7.21 10.59
N GLY A 35 -28.07 6.97 10.19
CA GLY A 35 -27.41 7.66 9.08
C GLY A 35 -26.35 6.74 8.47
N PRO A 36 -25.93 6.95 7.21
CA PRO A 36 -24.75 6.25 6.67
C PRO A 36 -23.59 6.55 7.61
N GLY A 37 -23.18 5.54 8.39
CA GLY A 37 -22.09 5.67 9.34
C GLY A 37 -20.81 6.10 8.63
N PRO A 38 -19.82 6.62 9.37
CA PRO A 38 -18.53 6.97 8.78
C PRO A 38 -17.98 5.76 8.01
N VAL A 39 -17.72 5.96 6.72
CA VAL A 39 -17.16 4.94 5.85
C VAL A 39 -15.66 4.84 6.09
N ASP A 40 -15.17 3.62 6.25
CA ASP A 40 -13.74 3.37 6.34
C ASP A 40 -13.10 3.46 4.96
N VAL A 41 -12.72 4.68 4.56
CA VAL A 41 -12.19 4.98 3.22
C VAL A 41 -10.93 4.13 2.94
N PHE A 42 -10.09 3.91 3.94
CA PHE A 42 -8.95 3.00 3.84
C PHE A 42 -9.37 1.58 3.42
N THR A 43 -10.30 0.95 4.16
CA THR A 43 -10.77 -0.41 3.82
C THR A 43 -11.44 -0.45 2.46
N THR A 44 -12.23 0.57 2.11
CA THR A 44 -12.87 0.63 0.80
C THR A 44 -11.81 0.64 -0.31
N ARG A 45 -10.82 1.55 -0.24
CA ARG A 45 -9.74 1.61 -1.23
C ARG A 45 -8.86 0.37 -1.24
N PHE A 46 -8.57 -0.19 -0.06
CA PHE A 46 -7.87 -1.47 0.02
C PHE A 46 -8.64 -2.57 -0.73
N ASN A 47 -9.97 -2.64 -0.60
CA ASN A 47 -10.76 -3.63 -1.32
C ASN A 47 -10.86 -3.37 -2.83
N GLU A 48 -10.76 -2.11 -3.27
CA GLU A 48 -10.73 -1.76 -4.70
C GLU A 48 -9.39 -2.12 -5.33
N TYR A 49 -8.28 -1.83 -4.64
CA TYR A 49 -6.93 -2.03 -5.16
C TYR A 49 -6.40 -3.45 -4.99
N PHE A 50 -6.82 -4.18 -3.95
CA PHE A 50 -6.33 -5.54 -3.67
C PHE A 50 -7.41 -6.57 -3.99
N GLY A 51 -7.05 -7.53 -4.85
CA GLY A 51 -7.92 -8.65 -5.19
C GLY A 51 -8.34 -9.47 -3.96
N HIS A 52 -9.41 -10.24 -4.11
CA HIS A 52 -9.96 -11.03 -3.00
C HIS A 52 -8.97 -12.05 -2.43
N GLU A 53 -8.11 -12.60 -3.28
CA GLU A 53 -7.09 -13.59 -2.92
C GLU A 53 -5.69 -12.96 -2.78
N ALA A 54 -5.62 -11.62 -2.65
CA ALA A 54 -4.35 -10.92 -2.56
C ALA A 54 -3.55 -11.38 -1.34
N CYS A 55 -2.28 -11.68 -1.53
CA CYS A 55 -1.35 -12.06 -0.46
C CYS A 55 -0.02 -11.34 -0.64
N GLY A 56 0.93 -11.55 0.25
CA GLY A 56 2.15 -10.77 0.16
C GLY A 56 3.22 -11.14 1.16
N THR A 57 4.28 -10.34 1.17
CA THR A 57 5.33 -10.41 2.17
C THR A 57 5.63 -9.04 2.75
N LEU A 58 5.69 -8.93 4.07
CA LEU A 58 6.08 -7.72 4.78
C LEU A 58 7.40 -7.99 5.51
N CYS A 59 8.47 -7.32 5.10
CA CYS A 59 9.84 -7.52 5.61
C CYS A 59 10.23 -9.01 5.62
N GLY A 60 9.99 -9.70 4.51
CA GLY A 60 10.26 -11.13 4.34
C GLY A 60 9.29 -12.08 5.04
N ARG A 61 8.25 -11.58 5.73
CA ARG A 61 7.24 -12.43 6.39
C ARG A 61 6.02 -12.61 5.47
N PRO A 62 5.64 -13.85 5.12
CA PRO A 62 4.44 -14.09 4.33
C PRO A 62 3.19 -13.71 5.13
N VAL A 63 2.28 -13.00 4.49
CA VAL A 63 1.01 -12.56 5.06
C VAL A 63 -0.10 -12.75 4.04
N ASP A 64 -1.28 -13.08 4.55
CA ASP A 64 -2.52 -13.05 3.78
C ASP A 64 -3.04 -11.61 3.63
N ARG A 65 -4.19 -11.48 2.96
CA ARG A 65 -4.87 -10.21 2.71
C ARG A 65 -5.15 -9.38 3.96
N GLU A 66 -5.59 -10.02 5.04
CA GLU A 66 -5.87 -9.32 6.30
C GLU A 66 -4.57 -8.89 7.00
N GLY A 67 -3.53 -9.73 6.91
CA GLY A 67 -2.19 -9.38 7.34
C GLY A 67 -1.60 -8.18 6.58
N LEU A 68 -1.77 -8.14 5.25
CA LEU A 68 -1.39 -6.99 4.42
C LEU A 68 -2.11 -5.72 4.86
N LYS A 69 -3.44 -5.79 5.01
CA LYS A 69 -4.25 -4.67 5.47
C LYS A 69 -3.77 -4.15 6.83
N THR A 70 -3.53 -5.05 7.78
CA THR A 70 -3.06 -4.72 9.13
C THR A 70 -1.67 -4.06 9.09
N GLY A 71 -0.76 -4.60 8.29
CA GLY A 71 0.58 -4.03 8.11
C GLY A 71 0.57 -2.65 7.46
N LEU A 72 -0.26 -2.46 6.44
CA LEU A 72 -0.44 -1.16 5.78
C LEU A 72 -1.11 -0.13 6.71
N LEU A 73 -2.07 -0.55 7.54
CA LEU A 73 -2.64 0.31 8.59
C LEU A 73 -1.60 0.70 9.64
N ALA A 74 -0.71 -0.21 10.02
CA ALA A 74 0.39 0.10 10.95
C ALA A 74 1.37 1.09 10.31
N LEU A 75 1.70 0.89 9.03
CA LEU A 75 2.51 1.81 8.24
C LEU A 75 1.85 3.20 8.21
N GLN A 76 0.54 3.24 7.97
CA GLN A 76 -0.25 4.45 7.81
C GLN A 76 -0.17 5.35 9.05
N LYS A 77 -0.25 4.76 10.25
CA LYS A 77 -0.15 5.50 11.52
C LYS A 77 1.16 6.28 11.66
N ARG A 78 2.20 5.89 10.93
CA ARG A 78 3.53 6.51 10.97
C ARG A 78 3.86 7.26 9.68
N TRP A 79 2.90 7.32 8.77
CA TRP A 79 3.03 7.95 7.47
C TRP A 79 2.84 9.45 7.60
N ASN A 80 3.69 10.21 6.93
CA ASN A 80 3.57 11.66 6.86
C ASN A 80 3.45 12.09 5.39
N PRO A 81 2.24 12.39 4.89
CA PRO A 81 2.04 12.71 3.47
C PRO A 81 2.81 13.96 3.02
N GLU A 82 3.12 14.88 3.93
CA GLU A 82 3.88 16.10 3.61
C GLU A 82 5.39 15.83 3.43
N ALA A 83 5.89 14.74 4.00
CA ALA A 83 7.30 14.36 3.97
C ALA A 83 7.57 13.16 3.04
N VAL A 84 6.56 12.70 2.29
CA VAL A 84 6.70 11.54 1.40
C VAL A 84 7.38 11.92 0.10
N ARG A 85 8.34 11.10 -0.28
CA ARG A 85 9.09 11.13 -1.52
C ARG A 85 8.99 9.78 -2.18
N VAL A 86 8.33 9.75 -3.33
CA VAL A 86 8.27 8.55 -4.15
C VAL A 86 9.49 8.53 -5.06
N GLY A 87 10.34 7.52 -4.88
CA GLY A 87 11.42 7.23 -5.81
C GLY A 87 10.83 6.71 -7.12
N ASN A 88 11.05 7.44 -8.21
CA ASN A 88 10.71 6.93 -9.54
C ASN A 88 11.76 5.89 -9.92
N ASP A 89 11.30 4.65 -10.11
CA ASP A 89 12.08 3.54 -10.63
C ASP A 89 13.21 3.12 -9.66
N PRO A 90 12.95 2.21 -8.70
CA PRO A 90 14.04 1.38 -8.24
C PRO A 90 14.46 0.58 -9.47
N GLN A 91 15.45 1.09 -10.20
CA GLN A 91 16.08 0.39 -11.30
C GLN A 91 16.62 -0.90 -10.70
N LEU A 92 15.80 -1.95 -10.69
CA LEU A 92 16.11 -3.28 -10.21
C LEU A 92 17.08 -3.88 -11.23
N ASN A 93 18.30 -3.32 -11.26
CA ASN A 93 19.48 -3.74 -11.99
C ASN A 93 19.21 -4.46 -13.33
N GLY A 94 18.42 -3.86 -14.22
CA GLY A 94 18.19 -4.40 -15.55
C GLY A 94 17.58 -5.81 -15.59
N ILE A 95 16.96 -6.26 -14.50
CA ILE A 95 16.18 -7.50 -14.47
C ILE A 95 14.79 -7.13 -15.00
N PRO A 96 14.36 -7.65 -16.15
CA PRO A 96 12.99 -7.45 -16.60
C PRO A 96 12.07 -8.12 -15.58
N LEU A 97 11.51 -7.31 -14.68
CA LEU A 97 10.31 -7.65 -13.95
C LEU A 97 9.28 -8.07 -14.99
N GLY A 98 8.62 -9.21 -14.77
CA GLY A 98 7.62 -9.72 -15.72
C GLY A 98 6.59 -8.62 -16.04
N HIS A 99 5.94 -8.67 -17.21
CA HIS A 99 5.06 -7.60 -17.71
C HIS A 99 3.93 -7.13 -16.75
N ASN A 100 3.73 -7.83 -15.63
CA ASN A 100 2.71 -7.55 -14.62
C ASN A 100 3.30 -7.33 -13.21
N ILE A 101 4.59 -7.01 -13.09
CA ILE A 101 5.22 -6.69 -11.81
C ILE A 101 5.66 -5.22 -11.83
N LEU A 102 5.19 -4.49 -10.83
CA LEU A 102 5.48 -3.08 -10.62
C LEU A 102 6.34 -2.94 -9.37
N ALA A 103 7.28 -2.01 -9.39
CA ALA A 103 8.10 -1.71 -8.22
C ALA A 103 8.17 -0.20 -8.01
N THR A 104 8.10 0.21 -6.76
CA THR A 104 8.27 1.60 -6.35
C THR A 104 9.03 1.67 -5.04
N GLU A 105 9.81 2.72 -4.88
CA GLU A 105 10.41 3.07 -3.61
C GLU A 105 9.64 4.23 -3.01
N VAL A 106 9.36 4.16 -1.72
CA VAL A 106 8.77 5.28 -0.98
C VAL A 106 9.62 5.60 0.22
N GLU A 107 10.06 6.84 0.29
CA GLU A 107 10.82 7.42 1.39
C GLU A 107 9.94 8.42 2.13
N TRP A 108 9.96 8.42 3.45
CA TRP A 108 9.41 9.54 4.23
C TRP A 108 10.14 9.68 5.55
N THR A 109 10.06 10.86 6.16
CA THR A 109 10.57 11.05 7.53
C THR A 109 9.41 10.98 8.53
N PRO A 110 9.38 9.98 9.43
CA PRO A 110 8.37 9.90 10.47
C PRO A 110 8.38 11.13 11.38
N GLU A 111 7.22 11.51 11.92
CA GLU A 111 7.11 12.64 12.85
C GLU A 111 7.99 12.40 14.09
N GLY A 112 8.81 13.40 14.44
CA GLY A 112 9.77 13.30 15.55
C GLY A 112 11.07 12.53 15.23
N SER A 113 11.23 12.03 14.00
CA SER A 113 12.49 11.46 13.51
C SER A 113 13.27 12.47 12.67
N THR A 114 14.59 12.37 12.68
CA THR A 114 15.49 13.05 11.74
C THR A 114 16.02 12.11 10.64
N VAL A 115 15.72 10.81 10.77
CA VAL A 115 16.16 9.77 9.86
C VAL A 115 15.00 9.42 8.92
N PRO A 116 15.19 9.48 7.59
CA PRO A 116 14.19 9.02 6.64
C PRO A 116 14.09 7.50 6.68
N GLU A 117 12.86 7.01 6.61
CA GLU A 117 12.54 5.60 6.45
C GLU A 117 12.25 5.34 4.96
N VAL A 118 12.86 4.28 4.43
CA VAL A 118 12.68 3.86 3.04
C VAL A 118 11.98 2.52 3.02
N VAL A 119 10.94 2.43 2.19
CA VAL A 119 10.20 1.20 1.93
C VAL A 119 10.19 0.93 0.44
N LEU A 120 10.68 -0.24 0.07
CA LEU A 120 10.58 -0.78 -1.27
C LEU A 120 9.30 -1.60 -1.37
N ALA A 121 8.41 -1.23 -2.29
CA ALA A 121 7.19 -1.98 -2.58
C ALA A 121 7.28 -2.58 -3.98
N GLU A 122 7.01 -3.87 -4.08
CA GLU A 122 6.91 -4.61 -5.33
C GLU A 122 5.53 -5.29 -5.37
N ALA A 123 4.76 -5.04 -6.42
CA ALA A 123 3.44 -5.61 -6.58
C ALA A 123 3.33 -6.40 -7.86
N SER A 124 2.78 -7.61 -7.78
CA SER A 124 2.23 -8.28 -8.95
C SER A 124 0.80 -7.84 -9.15
N VAL A 125 0.53 -7.23 -10.29
CA VAL A 125 -0.79 -6.79 -10.70
C VAL A 125 -1.44 -7.80 -11.63
N GLY A 126 -2.76 -7.82 -11.63
CA GLY A 126 -3.54 -8.48 -12.66
C GLY A 126 -4.85 -7.74 -12.87
N GLU A 127 -5.50 -7.97 -14.01
CA GLU A 127 -6.86 -7.50 -14.20
C GLU A 127 -7.86 -8.43 -13.52
N GLU A 128 -8.80 -7.85 -12.80
CA GLU A 128 -10.00 -8.52 -12.31
C GLU A 128 -11.19 -7.57 -12.54
N ARG A 129 -12.26 -8.08 -13.16
CA ARG A 129 -13.47 -7.30 -13.52
C ARG A 129 -13.20 -6.02 -14.34
N GLY A 130 -12.11 -6.00 -15.12
CA GLY A 130 -11.75 -4.86 -15.99
C GLY A 130 -11.00 -3.72 -15.29
N HIS A 131 -10.51 -3.95 -14.06
CA HIS A 131 -9.68 -3.02 -13.30
C HIS A 131 -8.36 -3.67 -12.88
N GLU A 132 -7.29 -2.88 -12.83
CA GLU A 132 -5.98 -3.31 -12.30
C GLU A 132 -6.09 -3.54 -10.79
N GLN A 133 -5.67 -4.73 -10.33
CA GLN A 133 -5.67 -5.10 -8.93
C GLN A 133 -4.35 -5.77 -8.53
N ILE A 134 -3.91 -5.47 -7.31
CA ILE A 134 -2.77 -6.10 -6.66
C ILE A 134 -3.17 -7.52 -6.26
N ARG A 135 -2.45 -8.50 -6.79
CA ARG A 135 -2.56 -9.93 -6.43
C ARG A 135 -1.50 -10.33 -5.42
N PHE A 136 -0.30 -9.76 -5.57
CA PHE A 136 0.78 -9.98 -4.63
C PHE A 136 1.43 -8.65 -4.26
N LEU A 137 1.64 -8.37 -2.97
CA LEU A 137 2.40 -7.21 -2.51
C LEU A 137 3.57 -7.64 -1.64
N LYS A 138 4.77 -7.30 -2.07
CA LYS A 138 6.00 -7.39 -1.27
C LYS A 138 6.39 -6.00 -0.81
N MET A 139 6.61 -5.84 0.49
CA MET A 139 7.15 -4.61 1.07
C MET A 139 8.40 -4.94 1.87
N GLU A 140 9.49 -4.28 1.55
CA GLU A 140 10.77 -4.40 2.24
C GLU A 140 11.14 -3.05 2.83
N GLY A 141 11.78 -3.06 4.00
CA GLY A 141 12.09 -1.86 4.75
C GLY A 141 12.18 -2.16 6.24
N ASN A 142 12.08 -1.13 7.07
CA ASN A 142 12.12 -1.31 8.51
C ASN A 142 10.88 -2.05 9.02
N SER A 143 11.09 -3.27 9.52
CA SER A 143 10.01 -4.12 10.06
C SER A 143 9.23 -3.49 11.22
N ALA A 144 9.80 -2.51 11.92
CA ALA A 144 9.10 -1.79 12.99
C ALA A 144 7.92 -0.97 12.46
N LEU A 145 7.93 -0.57 11.18
CA LEU A 145 6.88 0.22 10.55
C LEU A 145 5.59 -0.58 10.32
N PHE A 146 5.72 -1.88 10.10
CA PHE A 146 4.60 -2.80 9.83
C PHE A 146 4.05 -3.45 11.09
N ARG A 147 4.60 -3.10 12.27
CA ARG A 147 4.15 -3.61 13.57
C ARG A 147 3.20 -2.62 14.22
N ALA A 148 1.99 -3.11 14.50
CA ALA A 148 0.99 -2.42 15.31
C ALA A 148 1.42 -2.32 16.78
#